data_AF-A0A3A8YTD3-F1
#
_entry.id   AF-A0A3A8YTD3-F1
#
_cell.length_a   1.000
_cell.length_b   1.000
_cell.length_c   1.000
_cell.angle_alpha   90.00
_cell.angle_beta   90.00
_cell.angle_gamma   90.00
#
_symmetry.space_group_name_H-M   'P 1'
#
loop_
_entity.id
_entity.type
_entity.pdbx_description
1 polymer ?
#
loop_
_entity_poly.entity_id
_entity_poly.type
_entity_poly.pdbx_seq_one_letter_code
_entity_poly.pdbx_strand_id
1 'polypeptide(L)' 'MSTTTKQVIDLMEILPESEQNFALEFIRKLVLAWDPDFTKVTPLERAEIEQAAKEIENGETVLHDAINWD' A
#
# COMPACT_ATOMS: atom_id res chain seq x y z
N MET A 1 -10.11 5.34 -3.27
CA MET A 1 -9.96 6.00 -1.95
C MET A 1 -11.31 6.38 -1.40
N SER A 2 -11.57 6.15 -0.12
CA SER A 2 -12.86 6.53 0.51
C SER A 2 -12.99 8.05 0.64
N THR A 3 -14.21 8.56 0.76
CA THR A 3 -14.49 9.98 1.03
C THR A 3 -13.84 10.45 2.33
N THR A 4 -13.87 9.62 3.38
CA THR A 4 -13.21 9.87 4.67
C THR A 4 -11.70 10.00 4.51
N THR A 5 -11.06 9.13 3.72
CA THR A 5 -9.60 9.22 3.50
C THR A 5 -9.22 10.53 2.83
N LYS A 6 -10.02 11.02 1.87
CA LYS A 6 -9.75 12.31 1.21
C LYS A 6 -9.82 13.47 2.21
N GLN A 7 -10.86 13.51 3.03
CA GLN A 7 -11.00 14.55 4.06
C GLN A 7 -9.85 14.53 5.06
N VAL A 8 -9.36 13.35 5.46
CA VAL A 8 -8.20 13.25 6.35
C VAL A 8 -6.94 13.82 5.70
N ILE A 9 -6.71 13.57 4.41
CA ILE A 9 -5.57 14.13 3.68
C ILE A 9 -5.68 15.65 3.60
N ASP A 10 -6.84 16.17 3.17
CA ASP A 10 -7.08 17.62 3.08
C ASP A 10 -6.85 18.34 4.42
N LEU A 11 -7.23 17.70 5.53
CA LEU A 11 -7.00 18.22 6.88
C LEU A 11 -5.54 18.11 7.31
N MET A 12 -4.80 17.08 6.88
CA MET A 12 -3.37 16.98 7.19
C MET A 12 -2.53 18.03 6.46
N GLU A 13 -2.91 18.43 5.25
CA GLU A 13 -2.17 19.43 4.45
C GLU A 13 -2.11 20.81 5.12
N ILE A 14 -3.10 21.16 5.93
CA ILE A 14 -3.15 22.46 6.64
C ILE A 14 -2.44 22.44 8.00
N LEU A 15 -2.01 21.26 8.48
CA LEU A 15 -1.36 21.14 9.78
C LEU A 15 0.11 21.57 9.72
N PRO A 16 0.67 22.13 10.81
CA PRO A 16 2.12 22.30 10.96
C PRO A 16 2.86 20.96 10.87
N GLU A 17 4.11 20.98 10.42
CA GLU A 17 4.92 19.76 10.24
C GLU A 17 5.04 18.90 11.50
N SER A 18 5.09 19.52 12.70
CA SER A 18 5.13 18.79 13.98
C SER A 18 3.87 17.93 14.20
N GLU A 19 2.70 18.46 13.83
CA GLU A 19 1.42 17.78 13.97
C GLU A 19 1.22 16.71 12.89
N GLN A 20 1.73 16.97 11.67
CA GLN A 20 1.76 15.95 10.61
C GLN A 20 2.62 14.74 11.01
N ASN A 21 3.80 14.98 11.58
CA ASN A 21 4.67 13.92 12.08
C ASN A 21 4.01 13.13 13.21
N PHE A 22 3.32 13.81 14.13
CA PHE A 22 2.56 13.14 15.18
C PHE A 22 1.43 12.26 14.59
N ALA A 23 0.64 12.81 13.66
CA ALA A 23 -0.44 12.08 13.00
C ALA A 23 0.09 10.83 12.27
N LEU A 24 1.24 10.94 11.59
CA LEU A 24 1.90 9.82 10.93
C LEU A 24 2.27 8.70 11.92
N GLU A 25 2.92 9.04 13.03
CA GLU A 25 3.29 8.05 14.05
C GLU A 25 2.05 7.42 14.71
N PHE A 26 1.01 8.21 14.93
CA PHE A 26 -0.26 7.70 15.45
C PHE A 26 -0.92 6.71 14.50
N ILE A 27 -1.03 7.06 13.22
CA ILE A 27 -1.58 6.18 12.18
C ILE A 27 -0.73 4.91 12.07
N ARG A 28 0.61 5.00 12.10
CA ARG A 28 1.51 3.83 12.09
C ARG A 28 1.21 2.88 13.25
N LYS A 29 0.99 3.40 14.46
CA LYS A 29 0.61 2.58 15.62
C LYS A 29 -0.76 1.91 15.46
N LEU A 30 -1.73 2.62 14.88
CA LEU A 30 -3.05 2.03 14.59
C LEU A 30 -2.94 0.90 13.57
N VAL A 31 -2.14 1.07 12.52
CA VAL A 31 -1.87 0.02 11.52
C VAL A 31 -1.20 -1.17 12.18
N LEU A 32 -0.14 -0.95 12.97
CA LEU A 32 0.55 -2.03 13.70
C LEU A 32 -0.35 -2.79 14.68
N ALA A 33 -1.26 -2.09 15.36
CA ALA A 33 -2.19 -2.73 16.30
C ALA A 33 -3.27 -3.55 15.58
N TRP A 34 -3.69 -3.10 14.39
CA TRP A 34 -4.69 -3.79 13.58
C TRP A 34 -4.11 -4.94 12.76
N ASP A 35 -2.87 -4.78 12.30
CA ASP A 35 -2.14 -5.73 11.46
C ASP A 35 -0.65 -5.72 11.81
N PRO A 36 -0.25 -6.44 12.87
CA PRO A 36 1.13 -6.46 13.33
C PRO A 36 2.09 -7.09 12.33
N ASP A 37 1.58 -8.04 11.53
CA ASP A 37 2.34 -8.79 10.55
C ASP A 37 2.27 -8.17 9.14
N PHE A 38 1.68 -6.98 8.98
CA PHE A 38 1.53 -6.27 7.70
C PHE A 38 0.93 -7.13 6.57
N THR A 39 0.01 -8.04 6.93
CA THR A 39 -0.65 -8.97 6.01
C THR A 39 -1.83 -8.36 5.26
N LYS A 40 -2.31 -7.18 5.68
CA LYS A 40 -3.45 -6.48 5.09
C LYS A 40 -2.98 -5.51 4.04
N VAL A 41 -3.41 -5.76 2.82
CA VAL A 41 -3.17 -4.90 1.67
C VAL A 41 -4.30 -3.89 1.49
N THR A 42 -3.94 -2.70 1.00
CA THR A 42 -4.90 -1.73 0.51
C THR A 42 -5.68 -2.30 -0.69
N PRO A 43 -6.86 -1.76 -1.03
CA PRO A 43 -7.61 -2.23 -2.20
C PRO A 43 -6.84 -2.10 -3.52
N LEU A 44 -5.93 -1.12 -3.62
CA LEU A 44 -5.09 -0.94 -4.80
C LEU A 44 -4.05 -2.05 -4.89
N GLU A 45 -3.27 -2.27 -3.82
CA GLU A 45 -2.28 -3.34 -3.76
C GLU A 45 -2.92 -4.72 -3.97
N ARG A 46 -4.15 -4.93 -3.46
CA ARG A 46 -4.90 -6.16 -3.76
C ARG A 46 -5.17 -6.32 -5.26
N ALA A 47 -5.65 -5.26 -5.91
CA ALA A 47 -5.93 -5.30 -7.34
C ALA A 47 -4.65 -5.56 -8.15
N GLU A 48 -3.52 -4.98 -7.75
CA GLU A 48 -2.21 -5.23 -8.35
C GLU A 48 -1.75 -6.68 -8.18
N ILE A 49 -1.92 -7.25 -6.98
CA ILE A 49 -1.60 -8.67 -6.72
C ILE A 49 -2.49 -9.60 -7.55
N GLU A 50 -3.79 -9.33 -7.60
CA GLU A 50 -4.73 -10.12 -8.42
C GLU A 50 -4.41 -10.02 -9.91
N GLN A 51 -4.00 -8.85 -10.38
CA GLN A 51 -3.59 -8.62 -11.76
C GLN A 51 -2.30 -9.38 -12.07
N ALA A 52 -1.28 -9.27 -11.21
CA ALA A 52 -0.03 -10.03 -11.36
C ALA A 52 -0.26 -11.54 -11.37
N ALA A 53 -1.18 -12.05 -10.54
CA ALA A 53 -1.55 -13.47 -10.55
C ALA A 53 -2.13 -13.92 -11.89
N LYS A 54 -2.97 -13.09 -12.54
CA LYS A 54 -3.51 -13.36 -13.87
C LYS A 54 -2.45 -13.31 -14.96
N GLU A 55 -1.51 -12.37 -14.89
CA GLU A 55 -0.41 -12.27 -15.84
C GLU A 55 0.49 -13.52 -15.79
N ILE A 56 0.71 -14.06 -14.59
CA ILE A 56 1.42 -15.33 -14.41
C ILE A 56 0.62 -16.49 -15.03
N GLU A 57 -0.69 -16.58 -14.78
CA GLU A 57 -1.56 -17.62 -15.33
C GLU A 57 -1.63 -17.55 -16.86
N ASN A 58 -1.67 -16.34 -17.43
CA ASN A 58 -1.70 -16.10 -18.87
C ASN A 58 -0.34 -16.35 -19.55
N GLY A 59 0.73 -16.58 -18.78
CA GLY A 59 2.09 -16.74 -19.31
C GLY A 59 2.72 -15.44 -19.81
N GLU A 60 2.23 -14.30 -19.34
CA GLU A 60 2.73 -12.96 -19.68
C GLU A 60 3.99 -12.60 -18.86
N THR A 61 4.35 -13.43 -17.88
CA THR A 61 5.57 -13.28 -17.06
C THR A 61 6.64 -14.30 -17.43
N VAL A 62 7.90 -13.87 -17.46
CA VAL A 62 9.05 -14.77 -17.56
C VAL A 62 9.67 -15.01 -16.19
N LEU A 63 10.06 -16.26 -15.91
CA LEU A 63 10.78 -16.59 -14.68
C LEU A 63 12.17 -15.94 -14.70
N HIS A 64 12.61 -15.48 -13.53
CA HIS A 64 13.91 -14.82 -13.38
C HIS A 64 15.08 -15.69 -13.90
N ASP A 65 15.03 -17.00 -13.64
CA ASP A 65 16.04 -17.97 -14.08
C ASP A 65 15.99 -18.28 -15.59
N ALA A 66 14.89 -17.94 -16.26
CA ALA A 66 14.72 -18.13 -17.70
C ALA A 66 15.23 -16.93 -18.53
N ILE A 67 15.62 -15.84 -17.87
CA ILE A 67 16.18 -14.66 -18.53
C ILE A 67 17.69 -14.85 -18.66
N ASN A 68 18.22 -14.75 -19.88
CA ASN A 68 19.66 -14.70 -20.09
C ASN A 68 20.17 -13.28 -19.77
N TRP A 69 20.88 -13.16 -18.65
CA TRP A 69 21.41 -11.88 -18.16
C TRP A 69 22.85 -11.60 -18.62
N ASP A 70 23.52 -12.57 -19.26
CA ASP A 70 24.86 -12.43 -19.84
C ASP A 70 24.86 -11.59 -21.12
#